data_AF-A0A4Y9PIH8-F1
#
_entry.id   AF-A0A4Y9PIH8-F1
#
_cell.length_a   1.000
_cell.length_b   1.000
_cell.length_c   1.000
_cell.angle_alpha   90.00
_cell.angle_beta   90.00
_cell.angle_gamma   90.00
#
_symmetry.space_group_name_H-M   'P 1'
#
loop_
_entity.id
_entity.type
_entity.pdbx_description
1 polymer ?
#
loop_
_entity_poly.entity_id
_entity_poly.type
_entity_poly.pdbx_seq_one_letter_code
_entity_poly.pdbx_strand_id
1 'polypeptide(L)'
;MGGALWAGERGVVRLPGGTLVRGRRLEDVVPPADFALVLTPGPAPAWPHRRVRWPDFWIPLDGDDALEALRDAHRRALDGDRVEVTCRGGVGRTGTALAALAVLDGLTPEEAVRWVRREYHPRAVETPWQRWWLRRVR
;
A
#
# COMPACT_ATOMS: atom_id res chain seq x y z
N MET A 1 -11.60 17.57 -12.02
CA MET A 1 -12.69 16.58 -12.23
C MET A 1 -12.19 15.11 -12.31
N GLY A 2 -10.92 14.78 -11.99
CA GLY A 2 -10.39 13.41 -12.12
C GLY A 2 -10.56 12.48 -10.90
N GLY A 3 -10.84 13.00 -9.71
CA GLY A 3 -10.89 12.19 -8.47
C GLY A 3 -12.10 11.26 -8.34
N ALA A 4 -13.22 11.57 -9.00
CA ALA A 4 -14.44 10.76 -8.92
C ALA A 4 -14.35 9.44 -9.71
N LEU A 5 -13.56 9.41 -10.79
CA LEU A 5 -13.36 8.21 -11.61
C LEU A 5 -12.44 7.21 -10.88
N TRP A 6 -11.40 7.71 -10.22
CA TRP A 6 -10.43 6.88 -9.51
C TRP A 6 -11.04 6.12 -8.31
N ALA A 7 -11.90 6.79 -7.52
CA ALA A 7 -12.46 6.20 -6.30
C ALA A 7 -13.28 4.91 -6.52
N GLY A 8 -13.83 4.71 -7.72
CA GLY A 8 -14.60 3.51 -8.07
C GLY A 8 -13.77 2.38 -8.70
N GLU A 9 -12.47 2.58 -8.92
CA GLU A 9 -11.63 1.57 -9.54
C GLU A 9 -11.28 0.43 -8.57
N ARG A 10 -11.08 -0.77 -9.13
CA ARG A 10 -10.75 -1.96 -8.33
C ARG A 10 -9.47 -1.74 -7.52
N GLY A 11 -9.53 -2.11 -6.24
CA GLY A 11 -8.40 -2.04 -5.31
C GLY A 11 -8.10 -0.64 -4.79
N VAL A 12 -8.85 0.39 -5.21
CA VAL A 12 -8.77 1.73 -4.62
C VAL A 12 -9.48 1.73 -3.28
N VAL A 13 -8.79 2.21 -2.25
CA VAL A 13 -9.31 2.37 -0.90
C VAL A 13 -9.12 3.80 -0.43
N ARG A 14 -10.02 4.26 0.44
CA ARG A 14 -9.94 5.57 1.08
C ARG A 14 -9.27 5.43 2.44
N LEU A 15 -8.10 6.04 2.60
CA LEU A 15 -7.40 6.18 3.87
C LEU A 15 -8.24 7.02 4.86
N PRO A 16 -8.03 6.88 6.18
CA PRO A 16 -8.78 7.60 7.22
C PRO A 16 -8.95 9.11 7.01
N GLY A 17 -7.90 9.80 6.58
CA GLY A 17 -7.84 11.23 6.26
C GLY A 17 -8.49 11.59 4.93
N GLY A 18 -9.06 10.63 4.21
CA GLY A 18 -9.85 10.83 3.00
C GLY A 18 -9.09 10.64 1.70
N THR A 19 -7.76 10.50 1.74
CA THR A 19 -6.90 10.28 0.58
C THR A 19 -7.13 8.90 -0.05
N LEU A 20 -7.00 8.80 -1.38
CA LEU A 20 -7.19 7.55 -2.12
C LEU A 20 -5.85 6.90 -2.48
N VAL A 21 -5.74 5.58 -2.28
CA VAL A 21 -4.59 4.77 -2.72
C VAL A 21 -5.07 3.45 -3.33
N ARG A 22 -4.31 2.87 -4.26
CA ARG A 22 -4.66 1.58 -4.87
C ARG A 22 -3.74 0.45 -4.41
N GLY A 23 -4.32 -0.66 -3.96
CA GLY A 23 -3.61 -1.93 -3.84
C GLY A 23 -3.92 -2.85 -5.01
N ARG A 24 -2.92 -3.50 -5.60
CA ARG A 24 -3.15 -4.49 -6.67
C ARG A 24 -2.05 -5.56 -6.78
N ARG A 25 -2.27 -6.55 -7.64
CA ARG A 25 -1.21 -7.47 -8.10
C ARG A 25 -0.39 -6.76 -9.16
N LEU A 26 0.92 -7.00 -9.21
CA LEU A 26 1.83 -6.35 -10.16
C LEU A 26 1.43 -6.59 -11.63
N GLU A 27 0.89 -7.77 -11.93
CA GLU A 27 0.47 -8.16 -13.28
C GLU A 27 -0.91 -7.65 -13.71
N ASP A 28 -1.70 -7.08 -12.79
CA ASP A 28 -3.03 -6.59 -13.14
C ASP A 28 -2.93 -5.44 -14.16
N VAL A 29 -3.72 -5.50 -15.22
CA VAL A 29 -3.85 -4.40 -16.19
C VAL A 29 -4.81 -3.36 -15.61
N VAL A 30 -4.29 -2.16 -15.38
CA VAL A 30 -5.00 -1.08 -14.71
C VAL A 30 -4.75 0.26 -15.40
N PRO A 31 -5.66 1.25 -15.26
CA PRO A 31 -5.41 2.61 -15.72
C PRO A 31 -4.11 3.17 -15.13
N PRO A 32 -3.41 4.10 -15.82
CA PRO A 32 -2.16 4.66 -15.32
C PRO A 32 -2.31 5.33 -13.95
N ALA A 33 -1.28 5.20 -13.12
CA ALA A 33 -1.12 5.92 -11.86
C ALA A 33 0.05 6.89 -11.97
N ASP A 34 0.20 7.76 -10.97
CA ASP A 34 1.24 8.78 -10.96
C ASP A 34 2.50 8.27 -10.22
N PHE A 35 2.32 7.33 -9.28
CA PHE A 35 3.43 6.66 -8.59
C PHE A 35 3.08 5.24 -8.12
N ALA A 36 4.06 4.32 -8.08
CA ALA A 36 3.91 2.99 -7.49
C ALA A 36 5.02 2.60 -6.50
N LEU A 37 4.62 2.05 -5.36
CA LEU A 37 5.47 1.21 -4.51
C LEU A 37 5.40 -0.25 -4.99
N VAL A 38 6.53 -0.81 -5.38
CA VAL A 38 6.63 -2.18 -5.89
C VAL A 38 7.37 -3.05 -4.89
N LEU A 39 6.64 -3.99 -4.27
CA LEU A 39 7.08 -4.81 -3.13
C LEU A 39 7.54 -6.22 -3.56
N THR A 40 7.79 -6.42 -4.85
CA THR A 40 8.16 -7.72 -5.44
C THR A 40 9.07 -7.55 -6.65
N PRO A 41 9.94 -8.53 -6.97
CA PRO A 41 10.59 -8.59 -8.27
C PRO A 41 9.56 -8.79 -9.39
N GLY A 42 9.88 -8.33 -10.59
CA GLY A 42 9.01 -8.44 -11.77
C GLY A 42 9.12 -7.21 -12.68
N PRO A 43 8.32 -7.14 -13.76
CA PRO A 43 8.31 -5.99 -14.66
C PRO A 43 7.99 -4.70 -13.90
N ALA A 44 8.65 -3.61 -14.26
CA ALA A 44 8.34 -2.30 -13.73
C ALA A 44 7.03 -1.78 -14.37
N PRO A 45 6.19 -1.05 -13.62
CA PRO A 45 5.13 -0.27 -14.25
C PRO A 45 5.72 0.81 -15.15
N ALA A 46 4.93 1.29 -16.11
CA ALA A 46 5.35 2.32 -17.07
C ALA A 46 5.46 3.73 -16.47
N TRP A 47 4.96 3.94 -15.25
CA TRP A 47 5.01 5.20 -14.51
C TRP A 47 6.08 5.17 -13.42
N PRO A 48 6.43 6.33 -12.83
CA PRO A 48 7.40 6.42 -11.74
C PRO A 48 7.12 5.42 -10.62
N HIS A 49 8.16 4.75 -10.13
CA HIS A 49 8.01 3.76 -9.08
C HIS A 49 9.25 3.67 -8.20
N ARG A 50 9.06 3.24 -6.95
CA ARG A 50 10.13 2.85 -6.03
C ARG A 50 9.94 1.38 -5.66
N ARG A 51 11.03 0.62 -5.69
CA ARG A 51 11.05 -0.77 -5.21
C ARG A 51 11.49 -0.81 -3.77
N VAL A 52 10.78 -1.61 -2.97
CA VAL A 52 11.15 -1.92 -1.58
C VAL A 52 11.45 -3.42 -1.50
N ARG A 53 12.57 -3.78 -0.87
CA ARG A 53 12.96 -5.19 -0.70
C ARG A 53 12.08 -5.87 0.35
N TRP A 54 11.05 -6.56 -0.12
CA TRP A 54 10.04 -7.19 0.73
C TRP A 54 9.80 -8.65 0.33
N PRO A 55 10.48 -9.62 1.00
CA PRO A 55 10.34 -11.04 0.70
C PRO A 55 8.91 -11.53 0.94
N ASP A 56 8.54 -12.58 0.21
CA ASP A 56 7.19 -13.12 0.32
C ASP A 56 6.93 -13.68 1.71
N PHE A 57 5.69 -13.51 2.19
CA PHE A 57 5.30 -13.84 3.55
C PHE A 57 6.24 -13.27 4.63
N TRP A 58 6.95 -12.17 4.39
CA TRP A 58 7.87 -11.57 5.37
C TRP A 58 7.59 -10.08 5.62
N ILE A 59 8.47 -9.43 6.38
CA ILE A 59 8.57 -7.98 6.57
C ILE A 59 9.66 -7.40 5.65
N PRO A 60 9.75 -6.07 5.47
CA PRO A 60 10.84 -5.49 4.69
C PRO A 60 12.21 -5.89 5.25
N LEU A 61 13.17 -6.15 4.35
CA LEU A 61 14.56 -6.44 4.75
C LEU A 61 15.25 -5.21 5.36
N ASP A 62 14.88 -4.03 4.85
CA ASP A 62 15.34 -2.74 5.34
C ASP A 62 14.10 -1.97 5.83
N GLY A 63 13.98 -1.84 7.14
CA GLY A 63 12.82 -1.22 7.77
C GLY A 63 12.77 0.28 7.52
N ASP A 64 13.92 0.95 7.53
CA ASP A 64 14.00 2.41 7.40
C ASP A 64 13.74 2.83 5.95
N ASP A 65 14.34 2.14 4.98
CA ASP A 65 14.03 2.33 3.55
C ASP A 65 12.54 2.13 3.25
N ALA A 66 11.94 1.09 3.84
CA ALA A 66 10.51 0.82 3.66
C ALA A 66 9.63 1.92 4.27
N LEU A 67 9.95 2.40 5.48
CA LEU A 67 9.22 3.49 6.13
C LEU A 67 9.37 4.81 5.35
N GLU A 68 10.55 5.12 4.86
CA GLU A 68 10.78 6.29 4.02
C GLU A 68 9.96 6.22 2.73
N ALA A 69 9.97 5.06 2.05
CA ALA A 69 9.17 4.84 0.85
C ALA A 69 7.66 4.98 1.11
N LEU A 70 7.16 4.49 2.24
CA LEU A 70 5.76 4.60 2.63
C LEU A 70 5.38 6.05 2.98
N ARG A 71 6.24 6.80 3.67
CA ARG A 71 6.01 8.22 3.95
C ARG A 71 6.00 9.05 2.66
N ASP A 72 6.89 8.77 1.72
CA ASP A 72 6.88 9.45 0.41
C ASP A 72 5.60 9.15 -0.37
N ALA A 73 5.18 7.88 -0.41
CA ALA A 73 3.93 7.47 -1.04
C ALA A 73 2.70 8.12 -0.39
N HIS A 74 2.66 8.20 0.94
CA HIS A 74 1.58 8.86 1.67
C HIS A 74 1.52 10.36 1.35
N ARG A 75 2.67 11.05 1.37
CA ARG A 75 2.78 12.48 1.01
C ARG A 75 2.27 12.76 -0.41
N ARG A 76 2.74 11.99 -1.40
CA ARG A 76 2.27 12.09 -2.79
C ARG A 76 0.76 11.94 -2.90
N ALA A 77 0.20 10.96 -2.19
CA ALA A 77 -1.24 10.74 -2.20
C ALA A 77 -2.00 11.93 -1.59
N LEU A 78 -1.49 12.52 -0.50
CA LEU A 78 -2.04 13.75 0.09
C LEU A 78 -1.98 14.95 -0.88
N ASP A 79 -0.91 15.04 -1.67
CA ASP A 79 -0.73 16.07 -2.70
C ASP A 79 -1.63 15.83 -3.95
N GLY A 80 -2.34 14.71 -4.00
CA GLY A 80 -3.34 14.39 -5.04
C GLY A 80 -2.86 13.39 -6.10
N ASP A 81 -1.65 12.84 -5.98
CA ASP A 81 -1.17 11.81 -6.90
C ASP A 81 -1.98 10.51 -6.73
N ARG A 82 -2.26 9.83 -7.84
CA ARG A 82 -2.75 8.44 -7.81
C ARG A 82 -1.59 7.54 -7.46
N VAL A 83 -1.54 7.14 -6.19
CA VAL A 83 -0.50 6.28 -5.64
C VAL A 83 -0.98 4.85 -5.53
N GLU A 84 -0.11 3.91 -5.89
CA GLU A 84 -0.39 2.48 -5.73
C GLU A 84 0.70 1.70 -5.00
N VAL A 85 0.26 0.57 -4.46
CA VAL A 85 1.08 -0.43 -3.80
C VAL A 85 0.85 -1.77 -4.49
N THR A 86 1.94 -2.42 -4.90
CA THR A 86 1.87 -3.66 -5.68
C THR A 86 2.76 -4.75 -5.10
N CYS A 87 2.28 -5.98 -5.10
CA CYS A 87 3.09 -7.17 -4.89
C CYS A 87 2.64 -8.27 -5.85
N ARG A 88 3.19 -9.49 -5.77
CA ARG A 88 2.80 -10.59 -6.67
C ARG A 88 1.32 -10.96 -6.49
N GLY A 89 0.89 -11.15 -5.25
CA GLY A 89 -0.45 -11.64 -4.92
C GLY A 89 -1.49 -10.56 -4.65
N GLY A 90 -1.09 -9.31 -4.43
CA GLY A 90 -2.01 -8.22 -4.08
C GLY A 90 -2.74 -8.42 -2.74
N VAL A 91 -2.20 -9.24 -1.81
CA VAL A 91 -2.89 -9.56 -0.55
C VAL A 91 -2.03 -9.27 0.68
N GLY A 92 -1.00 -10.08 0.99
CA GLY A 92 -0.23 -9.90 2.22
C GLY A 92 0.65 -8.67 2.24
N ARG A 93 1.67 -8.61 1.38
CA ARG A 93 2.59 -7.46 1.31
C ARG A 93 1.87 -6.17 0.96
N THR A 94 1.01 -6.21 -0.07
CA THR A 94 0.18 -5.05 -0.44
C THR A 94 -0.72 -4.62 0.71
N GLY A 95 -1.47 -5.53 1.33
CA GLY A 95 -2.31 -5.21 2.48
C GLY A 95 -1.53 -4.72 3.70
N THR A 96 -0.31 -5.22 3.92
CA THR A 96 0.55 -4.74 5.02
C THR A 96 1.04 -3.32 4.76
N ALA A 97 1.43 -3.00 3.54
CA ALA A 97 1.80 -1.64 3.17
C ALA A 97 0.59 -0.68 3.19
N LEU A 98 -0.60 -1.09 2.74
CA LEU A 98 -1.82 -0.30 2.88
C LEU A 98 -2.19 -0.06 4.35
N ALA A 99 -2.06 -1.06 5.21
CA ALA A 99 -2.23 -0.88 6.65
C ALA A 99 -1.19 0.10 7.22
N ALA A 100 0.07 0.03 6.79
CA ALA A 100 1.10 0.97 7.22
C ALA A 100 0.77 2.41 6.80
N LEU A 101 0.26 2.62 5.58
CA LEU A 101 -0.24 3.93 5.14
C LEU A 101 -1.39 4.41 6.04
N ALA A 102 -2.33 3.55 6.42
CA ALA A 102 -3.39 3.93 7.35
C ALA A 102 -2.89 4.24 8.77
N VAL A 103 -1.78 3.62 9.22
CA VAL A 103 -1.11 4.01 10.47
C VAL A 103 -0.49 5.39 10.36
N LEU A 104 0.23 5.67 9.26
CA LEU A 104 0.78 7.01 8.98
C LEU A 104 -0.32 8.07 8.84
N ASP A 105 -1.53 7.65 8.46
CA ASP A 105 -2.73 8.47 8.33
C ASP A 105 -3.57 8.56 9.62
N GLY A 106 -3.05 8.05 10.74
CA GLY A 106 -3.58 8.31 12.08
C GLY A 106 -4.29 7.14 12.78
N LEU A 107 -4.38 5.95 12.17
CA LEU A 107 -4.88 4.77 12.89
C LEU A 107 -3.83 4.14 13.80
N THR A 108 -4.27 3.50 14.87
CA THR A 108 -3.41 2.55 15.59
C THR A 108 -3.10 1.32 14.71
N PRO A 109 -1.99 0.61 14.93
CA PRO A 109 -1.66 -0.61 14.19
C PRO A 109 -2.79 -1.65 14.19
N GLU A 110 -3.44 -1.86 15.33
CA GLU A 110 -4.55 -2.79 15.48
C GLU A 110 -5.81 -2.34 14.72
N GLU A 111 -6.09 -1.03 14.66
CA GLU A 111 -7.15 -0.46 13.83
C GLU A 111 -6.84 -0.60 12.35
N ALA A 112 -5.61 -0.31 11.94
CA ALA A 112 -5.17 -0.41 10.55
C ALA A 112 -5.33 -1.84 9.99
N VAL A 113 -5.02 -2.88 10.78
CA VAL A 113 -5.24 -4.27 10.38
C VAL A 113 -6.74 -4.56 10.18
N ARG A 114 -7.60 -4.08 11.08
CA ARG A 114 -9.06 -4.27 10.94
C ARG A 114 -9.60 -3.51 9.73
N TRP A 115 -9.16 -2.27 9.56
CA TRP A 115 -9.53 -1.40 8.46
C TRP A 115 -9.14 -2.03 7.12
N VAL A 116 -7.88 -2.44 6.93
CA VAL A 116 -7.44 -2.97 5.63
C VAL A 116 -8.15 -4.28 5.27
N ARG A 117 -8.54 -5.08 6.27
CA ARG A 117 -9.30 -6.31 6.04
C ARG A 117 -10.72 -6.06 5.59
N ARG A 118 -11.32 -4.96 6.06
CA ARG A 118 -12.67 -4.54 5.71
C ARG A 118 -12.70 -3.82 4.35
N GLU A 119 -11.80 -2.86 4.15
CA GLU A 119 -11.82 -1.97 3.00
C GLU A 119 -11.10 -2.55 1.77
N TYR A 120 -10.07 -3.39 1.97
CA TYR A 120 -9.24 -3.89 0.87
C TYR A 120 -9.43 -5.39 0.62
N HIS A 121 -9.03 -6.23 1.57
CA HIS A 121 -9.08 -7.68 1.39
C HIS A 121 -9.12 -8.42 2.73
N PRO A 122 -10.06 -9.37 2.96
CA PRO A 122 -10.25 -10.02 4.26
C PRO A 122 -9.02 -10.80 4.78
N ARG A 123 -8.13 -11.22 3.88
CA ARG A 123 -6.86 -11.91 4.20
C ARG A 123 -5.64 -10.98 4.23
N ALA A 124 -5.82 -9.67 4.14
CA ALA A 124 -4.71 -8.72 4.25
C ALA A 124 -3.97 -8.89 5.58
N VAL A 125 -2.65 -8.64 5.55
CA VAL A 125 -1.73 -8.87 6.67
C VAL A 125 -1.76 -10.36 7.08
N GLU A 126 -1.12 -11.16 6.24
CA GLU A 126 -1.20 -12.62 6.25
C GLU A 126 -0.49 -13.24 7.46
N THR A 127 0.60 -12.62 7.93
CA THR A 127 1.48 -13.25 8.92
C THR A 127 1.51 -12.51 10.27
N PRO A 128 1.81 -13.21 11.38
CA PRO A 128 1.98 -12.56 12.68
C PRO A 128 3.09 -11.50 12.71
N TRP A 129 4.21 -11.73 12.03
CA TRP A 129 5.32 -10.77 11.98
C TRP A 129 5.01 -9.53 11.14
N GLN A 130 4.16 -9.63 10.09
CA GLN A 130 3.63 -8.45 9.40
C GLN A 130 2.80 -7.58 10.35
N ARG A 131 1.92 -8.19 11.16
CA ARG A 131 1.16 -7.47 12.19
C ARG A 131 2.06 -6.81 13.23
N TRP A 132 3.09 -7.53 13.66
CA TRP A 132 4.04 -6.99 14.64
C TRP A 132 4.87 -5.84 14.06
N TRP A 133 5.29 -5.93 12.81
CA TRP A 133 6.02 -4.85 12.14
C TRP A 133 5.20 -3.56 12.04
N LEU A 134 3.88 -3.64 11.86
CA LEU A 134 3.00 -2.46 11.88
C LEU A 134 3.09 -1.65 13.19
N ARG A 135 3.43 -2.30 14.33
CA ARG A 135 3.62 -1.60 15.61
C ARG A 135 4.85 -0.68 15.65
N ARG A 136 5.72 -0.80 14.66
CA ARG A 136 6.92 0.02 14.50
C ARG A 136 6.73 1.16 13.51
N VAL A 137 5.62 1.19 12.79
CA VAL A 137 5.26 2.29 11.89
C VAL A 137 4.82 3.48 12.73
N ARG A 138 5.44 4.63 12.50
CA ARG A 138 5.19 5.92 13.18
C ARG A 138 5.45 7.08 12.23
#